data_AF-A0A3A8FD23-F1
#
_entry.id   AF-A0A3A8FD23-F1
#
_cell.length_a   1.000
_cell.length_b   1.000
_cell.length_c   1.000
_cell.angle_alpha   90.00
_cell.angle_beta   90.00
_cell.angle_gamma   90.00
#
_symmetry.space_group_name_H-M   'P 1'
#
loop_
_entity.id
_entity.type
_entity.pdbx_description
1 polymer ?
#
loop_
_entity_poly.entity_id
_entity_poly.type
_entity_poly.pdbx_seq_one_letter_code
_entity_poly.pdbx_strand_id
1 'polypeptide(L)' 'MLIFTDLNHTNHIINMSNVNNVVIRNNNGAHVITFHMPGQHVVPATVDVKTAERIFKELGELK' A
#
# COMPACT_ATOMS: atom_id res chain seq x y z
N MET A 1 -12.33 0.71 -2.21
CA MET A 1 -11.23 0.20 -3.07
C MET A 1 -10.11 1.22 -3.02
N LEU A 2 -8.86 0.78 -2.84
CA LEU A 2 -7.68 1.64 -2.81
C LEU A 2 -7.00 1.61 -4.19
N ILE A 3 -6.75 2.78 -4.77
CA ILE A 3 -6.16 2.91 -6.11
C ILE A 3 -4.95 3.83 -6.04
N PHE A 4 -3.80 3.34 -6.51
CA PHE A 4 -2.56 4.11 -6.53
C PHE A 4 -1.60 3.61 -7.61
N THR A 5 -0.64 4.46 -7.95
CA THR A 5 0.44 4.13 -8.87
C THR A 5 1.72 3.98 -8.05
N ASP A 6 2.51 2.96 -8.33
CA ASP A 6 3.80 2.75 -7.68
C ASP A 6 4.95 3.50 -8.39
N LEU A 7 6.16 3.44 -7.84
CA LEU A 7 7.35 4.04 -8.45
C LEU A 7 7.76 3.38 -9.77
N ASN A 8 7.23 2.21 -10.09
CA ASN A 8 7.42 1.54 -11.38
C ASN A 8 6.32 1.93 -12.39
N HIS A 9 5.50 2.94 -12.09
CA HIS A 9 4.37 3.38 -12.92
C HIS A 9 3.30 2.30 -13.14
N THR A 10 3.22 1.32 -12.25
CA THR A 10 2.18 0.28 -12.27
C THR A 10 0.97 0.76 -11.47
N ASN A 11 -0.22 0.64 -12.07
CA ASN A 11 -1.47 0.95 -11.39
C ASN A 11 -1.97 -0.24 -10.58
N HIS A 12 -2.14 -0.02 -9.28
CA HIS A 12 -2.64 -1.01 -8.33
C HIS A 12 -4.08 -0.69 -7.98
N ILE A 13 -4.93 -1.73 -7.99
CA ILE A 13 -6.33 -1.66 -7.57
C ILE A 13 -6.53 -2.70 -6.48
N ILE A 14 -6.58 -2.25 -5.23
CA ILE A 14 -6.67 -3.13 -4.07
C ILE A 14 -8.11 -3.11 -3.51
N ASN A 15 -8.75 -4.28 -3.51
CA ASN A 15 -10.01 -4.46 -2.80
C ASN A 15 -9.71 -4.65 -1.31
N MET A 16 -9.90 -3.59 -0.52
CA MET A 16 -9.63 -3.59 0.93
C MET A 16 -10.46 -4.63 1.70
N SER A 17 -11.63 -5.06 1.20
CA SER A 17 -12.42 -6.12 1.81
C SER A 17 -11.72 -7.49 1.79
N ASN A 18 -10.71 -7.65 0.94
CA ASN A 18 -9.91 -8.88 0.79
C ASN A 18 -8.51 -8.75 1.42
N VAL A 19 -8.24 -7.66 2.16
CA VAL A 19 -6.95 -7.43 2.80
C VAL A 19 -7.04 -7.84 4.26
N ASN A 20 -6.20 -8.79 4.66
CA ASN A 20 -6.10 -9.27 6.03
C ASN A 20 -5.14 -8.40 6.86
N ASN A 21 -4.06 -7.92 6.24
CA ASN A 21 -3.03 -7.13 6.89
C ASN A 21 -2.31 -6.22 5.89
N VAL A 22 -1.84 -5.06 6.35
CA VAL A 22 -0.99 -4.15 5.57
C VAL A 22 0.30 -3.92 6.34
N VAL A 23 1.44 -4.17 5.70
CA VAL A 23 2.76 -3.92 6.28
C VAL A 23 3.40 -2.74 5.56
N ILE A 24 3.83 -1.75 6.33
CA ILE A 24 4.45 -0.52 5.81
C ILE A 24 5.89 -0.46 6.34
N ARG A 25 6.84 -0.26 5.42
CA ARG A 25 8.26 -0.06 5.75
C ARG A 25 8.75 1.21 5.09
N ASN A 26 9.40 2.07 5.87
CA ASN A 26 10.16 3.20 5.34
C ASN A 26 11.57 2.74 5.00
N ASN A 27 12.01 3.02 3.78
CA ASN A 27 13.35 2.75 3.30
C ASN A 27 13.94 4.02 2.67
N ASN A 28 14.57 4.86 3.49
CA ASN A 28 15.32 6.05 3.07
C ASN A 28 14.59 6.95 2.05
N GLY A 29 13.32 7.28 2.31
CA GLY A 29 12.52 8.20 1.47
C GLY A 29 11.57 7.52 0.48
N ALA A 30 11.64 6.21 0.32
CA ALA A 30 10.62 5.40 -0.35
C ALA A 30 9.88 4.53 0.68
N HIS A 31 8.59 4.30 0.46
CA HIS A 31 7.79 3.42 1.32
C HIS A 31 7.44 2.15 0.59
N VAL A 32 7.73 1.01 1.21
CA VAL A 32 7.27 -0.30 0.72
C VAL A 32 6.02 -0.67 1.49
N ILE A 33 4.91 -0.75 0.78
CA ILE A 33 3.60 -1.14 1.32
C ILE A 33 3.28 -2.53 0.80
N THR A 34 2.98 -3.46 1.70
CA THR A 34 2.64 -4.85 1.35
C THR A 34 1.24 -5.16 1.82
N PHE A 35 0.35 -5.50 0.90
CA PHE A 35 -1.01 -5.95 1.19
C PHE A 35 -1.02 -7.47 1.24
N HIS A 36 -1.47 -8.05 2.36
CA HIS A 36 -1.65 -9.48 2.53
C HIS A 36 -3.12 -9.84 2.36
N MET A 37 -3.43 -10.79 1.49
CA MET A 37 -4.77 -11.30 1.23
C MET A 37 -4.91 -12.76 1.73
N PRO A 38 -6.13 -13.34 1.77
CA PRO A 38 -6.31 -14.76 2.09
C PRO A 38 -5.43 -15.67 1.23
N GLY A 39 -4.90 -16.73 1.84
CA GLY A 39 -3.96 -17.65 1.19
C GLY A 39 -2.53 -17.11 1.17
N GLN A 40 -1.77 -17.46 0.13
CA GLN A 40 -0.38 -17.02 -0.06
C GLN A 40 -0.27 -15.84 -1.04
N HIS A 41 -1.27 -14.95 -1.02
CA HIS A 41 -1.32 -13.80 -1.92
C HIS A 41 -0.83 -12.53 -1.21
N VAL A 42 0.19 -11.92 -1.79
CA VAL A 42 0.79 -10.67 -1.31
C VAL A 42 1.04 -9.73 -2.48
N VAL A 43 0.75 -8.44 -2.28
CA VAL A 43 1.04 -7.38 -3.24
C VAL A 43 1.97 -6.36 -2.58
N PRO A 44 3.29 -6.43 -2.83
CA PRO A 44 4.21 -5.39 -2.45
C PRO A 44 4.21 -4.27 -3.51
N ALA A 45 4.19 -3.03 -3.05
CA ALA A 45 4.35 -1.85 -3.89
C ALA A 45 5.28 -0.85 -3.22
N THR A 46 6.23 -0.31 -3.98
CA THR A 46 7.10 0.77 -3.52
C THR A 46 6.55 2.08 -4.03
N VAL A 47 6.24 3.01 -3.13
CA VAL A 47 5.61 4.29 -3.44
C VAL A 47 6.44 5.45 -2.91
N ASP A 48 6.24 6.64 -3.47
CA ASP A 48 6.78 7.87 -2.91
C ASP A 48 6.09 8.25 -1.59
N VAL A 49 6.67 9.22 -0.88
CA VAL A 49 6.15 9.70 0.41
C VAL A 49 4.71 10.21 0.29
N LYS A 50 4.39 11.00 -0.74
CA LYS A 50 3.07 11.60 -0.93
C LYS A 50 1.98 10.54 -1.13
N THR A 51 2.29 9.50 -1.88
CA THR A 51 1.40 8.36 -2.13
C THR A 51 1.26 7.51 -0.88
N ALA A 52 2.34 7.29 -0.13
CA ALA A 52 2.29 6.61 1.16
C ALA A 52 1.38 7.33 2.15
N GLU A 53 1.55 8.65 2.32
CA GLU A 53 0.70 9.48 3.19
C GLU A 53 -0.78 9.40 2.81
N ARG A 54 -1.09 9.44 1.51
CA ARG A 54 -2.46 9.25 1.01
C ARG A 54 -3.01 7.88 1.38
N ILE A 55 -2.22 6.82 1.16
CA ILE A 55 -2.61 5.45 1.53
C ILE A 55 -2.85 5.36 3.04
N PHE A 56 -1.99 5.92 3.88
CA PHE A 56 -2.16 5.90 5.34
C PHE A 56 -3.44 6.60 5.78
N LYS A 57 -3.75 7.76 5.17
CA LYS A 57 -5.00 8.47 5.42
C LYS A 57 -6.22 7.63 5.04
N GLU A 58 -6.18 6.95 3.90
CA GLU A 58 -7.26 6.07 3.44
C GLU A 58 -7.41 4.81 4.31
N LEU A 59 -6.30 4.31 4.87
CA LEU A 59 -6.30 3.19 5.83
C LEU A 59 -6.72 3.61 7.25
N GLY A 60 -6.80 4.91 7.53
CA GLY A 60 -7.22 5.44 8.84
C GLY A 60 -6.09 5.57 9.87
N GLU A 61 -4.81 5.54 9.46
CA GLU A 61 -3.65 5.58 10.37
C GLU A 61 -3.10 6.99 10.68
N LEU A 62 -3.79 8.06 10.32
CA LEU A 62 -3.44 9.42 10.78
C LEU A 62 -4.42 9.87 11.87
N LYS A 63 -4.04 9.63 13.14
CA LYS A 63 -4.47 10.42 14.30
C LYS A 63 -3.33 11.31 14.76
#